data_AF-A0A2M8C1F7-F1
#
_entry.id   AF-A0A2M8C1F7-F1
#
_cell.length_a   1.000
_cell.length_b   1.000
_cell.length_c   1.000
_cell.angle_alpha   90.00
_cell.angle_beta   90.00
_cell.angle_gamma   90.00
#
_symmetry.space_group_name_H-M   'P 1'
#
loop_
_entity.id
_entity.type
_entity.pdbx_description
1 polymer ?
#
loop_
_entity_poly.entity_id
_entity_poly.type
_entity_poly.pdbx_seq_one_letter_code
_entity_poly.pdbx_strand_id
1 'polypeptide(L)'
;VKNSMPGDLLYAIRKIAHEYEAVFVPKNEQTAFQLKLANDRLEDLAKAPAKNMAPTISEFQTNIYEAARTLSKIDATTSDPLAIRKIVDETKKLEGNKQKLDSLGVVYGGTEEVENVLSKITENLISDLDSRTLSEAQGNILVEMKKLFEEKKYSEALELYLVNQ
;
A
#
# COMPACT_ATOMS: atom_id res chain seq x y z
N VAL A 1 4.47 -11.90 -23.17
CA VAL A 1 3.73 -12.15 -21.91
C VAL A 1 4.10 -11.16 -20.82
N LYS A 2 5.38 -10.90 -20.51
CA LYS A 2 5.76 -9.98 -19.41
C LYS A 2 5.13 -8.58 -19.48
N ASN A 3 4.89 -8.06 -20.69
CA ASN A 3 4.31 -6.74 -20.91
C ASN A 3 2.82 -6.77 -21.30
N SER A 4 2.12 -7.90 -21.16
CA SER A 4 0.67 -7.93 -21.44
C SER A 4 -0.08 -7.17 -20.35
N MET A 5 -1.03 -6.34 -20.76
CA MET A 5 -1.89 -5.56 -19.89
C MET A 5 -3.27 -6.21 -19.77
N PRO A 6 -4.02 -5.94 -18.69
CA PRO A 6 -5.42 -6.32 -18.61
C PRO A 6 -6.19 -5.96 -19.89
N GLY A 7 -6.91 -6.93 -20.46
CA GLY A 7 -7.58 -6.80 -21.77
C GLY A 7 -6.77 -7.28 -22.97
N ASP A 8 -5.48 -7.60 -22.83
CA ASP A 8 -4.69 -8.25 -23.88
C ASP A 8 -4.93 -9.76 -23.92
N LEU A 9 -4.80 -10.36 -25.11
CA LEU A 9 -4.94 -11.81 -25.31
C LEU A 9 -3.99 -12.63 -24.41
N LEU A 10 -2.74 -12.19 -24.26
CA LEU A 10 -1.73 -12.87 -23.45
C LEU A 10 -1.75 -12.43 -21.98
N TYR A 11 -2.75 -11.66 -21.56
CA TYR A 11 -2.87 -11.22 -20.17
C TYR A 11 -3.19 -12.37 -19.22
N ALA A 12 -4.05 -13.30 -19.64
CA ALA A 12 -4.40 -14.47 -18.84
C ALA A 12 -3.15 -15.24 -18.38
N ILE A 13 -2.12 -15.33 -19.22
CA ILE A 13 -0.86 -16.00 -18.88
C ILE A 13 -0.09 -15.20 -17.81
N ARG A 14 -0.04 -13.86 -17.90
CA ARG A 14 0.60 -13.01 -16.88
C ARG A 14 -0.16 -13.12 -15.55
N LYS A 15 -1.49 -13.11 -15.60
CA LYS A 15 -2.35 -13.24 -14.42
C LYS A 15 -2.12 -14.57 -13.69
N ILE A 16 -2.09 -15.69 -14.42
CA ILE A 16 -1.78 -17.00 -13.85
C ILE A 16 -0.40 -17.01 -13.18
N ALA A 17 0.60 -16.37 -13.78
CA ALA A 17 1.93 -16.25 -13.17
C ALA A 17 1.90 -15.49 -11.83
N HIS A 18 1.13 -14.40 -11.76
CA HIS A 18 0.97 -13.63 -10.52
C HIS A 18 0.18 -14.41 -9.45
N GLU A 19 -0.87 -15.12 -9.85
CA GLU A 19 -1.66 -15.97 -8.94
C GLU A 19 -0.79 -17.11 -8.38
N TYR A 20 0.09 -17.69 -9.18
CA TYR A 20 1.03 -18.70 -8.71
C TYR A 20 2.06 -18.12 -7.73
N GLU A 21 2.61 -16.93 -8.00
CA GLU A 21 3.50 -16.23 -7.06
C GLU A 21 2.79 -16.01 -5.72
N ALA A 22 1.52 -15.57 -5.73
CA ALA A 22 0.72 -15.31 -4.55
C ALA A 22 0.56 -16.52 -3.62
N VAL A 23 0.53 -17.75 -4.15
CA VAL A 23 0.41 -18.99 -3.36
C VAL A 23 1.62 -19.22 -2.46
N PHE A 24 2.80 -18.75 -2.87
CA PHE A 24 4.06 -18.93 -2.13
C PHE A 24 4.45 -17.71 -1.29
N VAL A 25 3.69 -16.62 -1.36
CA VAL A 25 3.94 -15.42 -0.55
C VAL A 25 3.63 -15.73 0.93
N PRO A 26 4.62 -15.56 1.83
CA PRO A 26 4.41 -15.72 3.26
C PRO A 26 3.26 -14.82 3.77
N LYS A 27 2.52 -15.29 4.77
CA LYS A 27 1.32 -14.58 5.27
C LYS A 27 1.62 -13.13 5.71
N ASN A 28 2.77 -12.89 6.32
CA ASN A 28 3.22 -11.55 6.73
C ASN A 28 3.62 -10.64 5.56
N GLU A 29 3.82 -11.19 4.35
CA GLU A 29 4.17 -10.43 3.14
C GLU A 29 2.98 -10.25 2.18
N GLN A 30 1.83 -10.88 2.45
CA GLN A 30 0.65 -10.83 1.57
C GLN A 30 0.20 -9.40 1.28
N THR A 31 0.15 -8.54 2.29
CA THR A 31 -0.26 -7.15 2.12
C THR A 31 0.68 -6.38 1.19
N ALA A 32 1.99 -6.49 1.40
CA ALA A 32 2.98 -5.84 0.54
C ALA A 32 2.89 -6.37 -0.90
N PHE A 33 2.64 -7.68 -1.07
CA PHE A 33 2.45 -8.27 -2.39
C PHE A 33 1.21 -7.73 -3.11
N GLN A 34 0.06 -7.59 -2.42
CA GLN A 34 -1.14 -7.02 -3.02
C GLN A 34 -0.96 -5.53 -3.39
N LEU A 35 -0.27 -4.76 -2.55
CA LEU A 35 0.10 -3.37 -2.87
C LEU A 35 1.04 -3.30 -4.08
N LYS A 36 2.03 -4.21 -4.18
CA LYS A 36 2.90 -4.34 -5.36
C LYS A 36 2.09 -4.63 -6.62
N LEU A 37 1.13 -5.56 -6.56
CA LEU A 37 0.25 -5.84 -7.70
C LEU A 37 -0.60 -4.63 -8.08
N ALA A 38 -1.09 -3.86 -7.11
CA ALA A 38 -1.79 -2.61 -7.39
C ALA A 38 -0.86 -1.56 -8.05
N ASN A 39 0.36 -1.41 -7.56
CA ASN A 39 1.39 -0.56 -8.15
C ASN A 39 1.65 -0.93 -9.62
N ASP A 40 1.83 -2.22 -9.92
CA ASP A 40 2.01 -2.72 -11.28
C ASP A 40 0.85 -2.31 -12.19
N ARG A 41 -0.39 -2.27 -11.68
CA ARG A 41 -1.56 -1.84 -12.48
C ARG A 41 -1.61 -0.33 -12.69
N LEU A 42 -1.19 0.49 -11.73
CA LEU A 42 -1.05 1.93 -11.97
C LEU A 42 0.03 2.23 -13.01
N GLU A 43 1.14 1.48 -12.99
CA GLU A 43 2.18 1.61 -14.01
C GLU A 43 1.70 1.17 -15.40
N ASP A 44 0.88 0.12 -15.47
CA ASP A 44 0.23 -0.29 -16.72
C ASP A 44 -0.75 0.79 -17.20
N LEU A 45 -1.56 1.38 -16.30
CA LEU A 45 -2.49 2.48 -16.65
C LEU A 45 -1.78 3.68 -17.25
N ALA A 46 -0.59 4.02 -16.77
CA ALA A 46 0.19 5.14 -17.30
C ALA A 46 0.61 4.95 -18.77
N LYS A 47 0.53 3.71 -19.28
CA LYS A 47 0.93 3.31 -20.64
C LYS A 47 -0.21 2.67 -21.43
N ALA A 48 -1.38 2.48 -20.81
CA ALA A 48 -2.46 1.68 -21.37
C ALA A 48 -3.13 2.42 -22.53
N PRO A 49 -3.32 1.77 -23.70
CA PRO A 49 -4.22 2.30 -24.70
C PRO A 49 -5.67 2.21 -24.19
N ALA A 50 -6.57 3.01 -24.75
CA ALA A 50 -7.95 3.16 -24.27
C ALA A 50 -8.69 1.81 -24.05
N LYS A 51 -8.50 0.84 -24.96
CA LYS A 51 -9.12 -0.50 -24.87
C LYS A 51 -8.72 -1.31 -23.62
N ASN A 52 -7.57 -1.00 -23.03
CA ASN A 52 -7.01 -1.68 -21.86
C ASN A 52 -7.24 -0.89 -20.56
N MET A 53 -7.71 0.37 -20.61
CA MET A 53 -7.88 1.21 -19.41
C MET A 53 -8.89 0.61 -18.42
N ALA A 54 -10.14 0.38 -18.85
CA ALA A 54 -11.19 -0.16 -17.99
C ALA A 54 -10.82 -1.50 -17.32
N PRO A 55 -10.32 -2.53 -18.04
CA PRO A 55 -9.91 -3.76 -17.37
C PRO A 55 -8.71 -3.55 -16.43
N THR A 56 -7.82 -2.59 -16.71
CA THR A 56 -6.68 -2.31 -15.83
C THR A 56 -7.11 -1.59 -14.56
N ILE A 57 -8.07 -0.66 -14.64
CA ILE A 57 -8.70 -0.03 -13.47
C ILE A 57 -9.38 -1.09 -12.59
N SER A 58 -10.11 -2.03 -13.19
CA SER A 58 -10.79 -3.09 -12.43
C SER A 58 -9.80 -4.01 -11.67
N GLU A 59 -8.70 -4.39 -12.32
CA GLU A 59 -7.63 -5.16 -11.67
C GLU A 59 -6.93 -4.35 -10.56
N PHE A 60 -6.69 -3.05 -10.79
CA PHE A 60 -6.16 -2.15 -9.77
C PHE A 60 -7.04 -2.13 -8.52
N GLN A 61 -8.33 -1.84 -8.69
CA GLN A 61 -9.30 -1.77 -7.59
C GLN A 61 -9.41 -3.09 -6.83
N THR A 62 -9.35 -4.22 -7.54
CA THR A 62 -9.34 -5.55 -6.92
C THR A 62 -8.13 -5.74 -6.01
N ASN A 63 -6.93 -5.38 -6.48
CA ASN A 63 -5.70 -5.52 -5.71
C ASN A 63 -5.66 -4.56 -4.52
N ILE A 64 -6.16 -3.33 -4.66
CA ILE A 64 -6.26 -2.41 -3.52
C ILE A 64 -7.25 -2.91 -2.47
N TYR A 65 -8.42 -3.41 -2.88
CA TYR A 65 -9.38 -3.96 -1.94
C TYR A 65 -8.79 -5.14 -1.14
N GLU A 66 -8.09 -6.06 -1.81
CA GLU A 66 -7.41 -7.16 -1.13
C GLU A 66 -6.23 -6.68 -0.26
N ALA A 67 -5.50 -5.66 -0.68
CA ALA A 67 -4.47 -5.01 0.14
C ALA A 67 -5.07 -4.41 1.41
N ALA A 68 -6.16 -3.64 1.33
CA ALA A 68 -6.84 -3.08 2.49
C ALA A 68 -7.35 -4.18 3.43
N ARG A 69 -7.94 -5.24 2.87
CA ARG A 69 -8.46 -6.39 3.63
C ARG A 69 -7.35 -7.14 4.36
N THR A 70 -6.20 -7.36 3.73
CA THR A 70 -5.05 -8.04 4.36
C THR A 70 -4.35 -7.14 5.37
N LEU A 71 -4.20 -5.85 5.05
CA LEU A 71 -3.68 -4.82 5.96
C LEU A 71 -4.52 -4.68 7.22
N SER A 72 -5.85 -4.79 7.15
CA SER A 72 -6.74 -4.66 8.32
C SER A 72 -6.52 -5.75 9.40
N LYS A 73 -5.76 -6.80 9.07
CA LYS A 73 -5.41 -7.89 9.97
C LYS A 73 -4.03 -7.72 10.59
N ILE A 74 -3.31 -6.66 10.22
CA ILE A 74 -1.96 -6.37 10.71
C ILE A 74 -2.06 -5.52 11.97
N ASP A 75 -1.30 -5.93 12.97
CA ASP A 75 -1.05 -5.15 14.17
C ASP A 75 0.40 -4.64 14.12
N ALA A 76 0.58 -3.34 13.90
CA ALA A 76 1.89 -2.73 13.75
C ALA A 76 2.74 -2.77 15.04
N THR A 77 2.12 -3.03 16.21
CA THR A 77 2.84 -3.12 17.49
C THR A 77 3.50 -4.49 17.70
N THR A 78 3.00 -5.53 17.03
CA THR A 78 3.44 -6.92 17.21
C THR A 78 3.96 -7.58 15.93
N SER A 79 3.73 -6.98 14.77
CA SER A 79 4.16 -7.51 13.48
C SER A 79 5.66 -7.33 13.25
N ASP A 80 6.21 -8.17 12.36
CA ASP A 80 7.59 -8.09 11.90
C ASP A 80 7.90 -6.69 11.30
N PRO A 81 8.87 -5.93 11.85
CA PRO A 81 9.24 -4.61 11.34
C PRO A 81 9.63 -4.61 9.86
N LEU A 82 10.24 -5.69 9.35
CA LEU A 82 10.58 -5.80 7.93
C LEU A 82 9.32 -5.92 7.05
N ALA A 83 8.30 -6.63 7.52
CA ALA A 83 7.03 -6.74 6.82
C ALA A 83 6.29 -5.40 6.78
N ILE A 84 6.24 -4.65 7.90
CA ILE A 84 5.65 -3.32 7.94
C ILE A 84 6.41 -2.35 7.03
N ARG A 85 7.75 -2.43 7.01
CA ARG A 85 8.57 -1.60 6.11
C ARG A 85 8.25 -1.86 4.64
N LYS A 86 8.12 -3.11 4.22
CA LYS A 86 7.69 -3.45 2.84
C LYS A 86 6.33 -2.87 2.50
N ILE A 87 5.38 -2.87 3.43
CA ILE A 87 4.06 -2.27 3.24
C ILE A 87 4.17 -0.76 3.06
N VAL A 88 4.93 -0.08 3.93
CA VAL A 88 5.19 1.36 3.84
C VAL A 88 5.83 1.71 2.49
N ASP A 89 6.86 0.97 2.07
CA ASP A 89 7.54 1.19 0.80
C ASP A 89 6.59 1.05 -0.39
N GLU A 90 5.75 0.02 -0.41
CA GLU A 90 4.77 -0.17 -1.49
C GLU A 90 3.63 0.86 -1.46
N THR A 91 3.19 1.33 -0.28
CA THR A 91 2.21 2.43 -0.21
C THR A 91 2.79 3.74 -0.71
N LYS A 92 4.04 4.08 -0.38
CA LYS A 92 4.69 5.29 -0.91
C LYS A 92 4.84 5.23 -2.43
N LYS A 93 5.15 4.06 -2.98
CA LYS A 93 5.13 3.85 -4.45
C LYS A 93 3.73 4.06 -5.02
N LEU A 94 2.69 3.61 -4.33
CA LEU A 94 1.30 3.78 -4.72
C LEU A 94 0.93 5.26 -4.81
N GLU A 95 1.27 6.04 -3.79
CA GLU A 95 1.07 7.50 -3.76
C GLU A 95 1.82 8.19 -4.90
N GLY A 96 3.08 7.81 -5.14
CA GLY A 96 3.88 8.34 -6.25
C GLY A 96 3.33 8.00 -7.63
N ASN A 97 2.81 6.78 -7.82
CA ASN A 97 2.18 6.37 -9.07
C ASN A 97 0.80 7.02 -9.25
N LYS A 98 0.06 7.27 -8.16
CA LYS A 98 -1.18 8.05 -8.14
C LYS A 98 -0.96 9.47 -8.65
N GLN A 99 0.04 10.18 -8.09
CA GLN A 99 0.39 11.54 -8.56
C GLN A 99 0.73 11.60 -10.05
N LYS A 100 1.42 10.57 -10.58
CA LYS A 100 1.71 10.49 -12.03
C LYS A 100 0.42 10.34 -12.85
N LEU A 101 -0.49 9.47 -12.45
CA LEU A 101 -1.76 9.26 -13.18
C LEU A 101 -2.70 10.45 -13.10
N ASP A 102 -2.75 11.12 -11.94
CA ASP A 102 -3.50 12.37 -11.78
C ASP A 102 -3.00 13.44 -12.75
N SER A 103 -1.68 13.54 -12.95
CA SER A 103 -1.08 14.45 -13.95
C SER A 103 -1.45 14.12 -15.41
N LEU A 104 -1.86 12.87 -15.66
CA LEU A 104 -2.34 12.39 -16.96
C LEU A 104 -3.87 12.47 -17.10
N GLY A 105 -4.59 12.89 -16.06
CA GLY A 105 -6.05 12.99 -16.05
C GLY A 105 -6.77 11.63 -16.02
N VAL A 106 -6.11 10.56 -15.58
CA VAL A 106 -6.70 9.22 -15.48
C VAL A 106 -7.47 9.11 -14.16
N VAL A 107 -8.76 8.76 -14.22
CA VAL A 107 -9.60 8.51 -13.04
C VAL A 107 -9.66 7.00 -12.79
N TYR A 108 -9.21 6.54 -11.63
CA TYR A 108 -9.14 5.11 -11.29
C TYR A 108 -9.76 4.74 -9.93
N GLY A 109 -9.83 5.67 -8.97
CA GLY A 109 -10.52 5.52 -7.67
C GLY A 109 -10.02 4.36 -6.79
N GLY A 110 -10.48 4.29 -5.54
CA GLY A 110 -10.32 3.12 -4.67
C GLY A 110 -9.01 3.04 -3.92
N THR A 111 -8.28 4.15 -3.69
CA THR A 111 -7.14 4.14 -2.74
C THR A 111 -7.58 4.48 -1.32
N GLU A 112 -8.80 5.00 -1.17
CA GLU A 112 -9.36 5.42 0.11
C GLU A 112 -9.43 4.25 1.11
N GLU A 113 -9.62 3.01 0.65
CA GLU A 113 -9.68 1.82 1.49
C GLU A 113 -8.36 1.55 2.21
N VAL A 114 -7.22 1.65 1.52
CA VAL A 114 -5.91 1.47 2.12
C VAL A 114 -5.57 2.64 3.04
N GLU A 115 -5.85 3.87 2.61
CA GLU A 115 -5.65 5.09 3.42
C GLU A 115 -6.43 4.99 4.75
N ASN A 116 -7.69 4.56 4.71
CA ASN A 116 -8.54 4.37 5.89
C ASN A 116 -8.00 3.31 6.86
N VAL A 117 -7.45 2.21 6.35
CA VAL A 117 -6.88 1.16 7.19
C VAL A 117 -5.54 1.62 7.79
N LEU A 118 -4.69 2.27 7.02
CA LEU A 118 -3.43 2.86 7.51
C LEU A 118 -3.67 3.89 8.59
N SER A 119 -4.71 4.73 8.44
CA SER A 119 -5.14 5.67 9.47
C SER A 119 -5.38 4.94 10.79
N LYS A 120 -6.19 3.88 10.80
CA LYS A 120 -6.50 3.14 12.03
C LYS A 120 -5.28 2.49 12.67
N ILE A 121 -4.39 1.91 11.85
CA ILE A 121 -3.14 1.30 12.34
C ILE A 121 -2.26 2.37 13.00
N THR A 122 -2.11 3.51 12.34
CA THR A 122 -1.28 4.63 12.82
C THR A 122 -1.87 5.23 14.09
N GLU A 123 -3.20 5.41 14.15
CA GLU A 123 -3.91 5.90 15.33
C GLU A 123 -3.71 4.98 16.53
N ASN A 124 -3.88 3.65 16.34
CA ASN A 124 -3.65 2.67 17.39
C ASN A 124 -2.21 2.70 17.91
N LEU A 125 -1.23 2.84 17.01
CA LEU A 125 0.17 2.93 17.37
C LEU A 125 0.48 4.21 18.15
N ILE A 126 -0.05 5.36 17.71
CA ILE A 126 0.08 6.63 18.43
C ILE A 126 -0.54 6.52 19.83
N SER A 127 -1.73 5.94 19.94
CA SER A 127 -2.42 5.74 21.22
C SER A 127 -1.64 4.82 22.17
N ASP A 128 -1.02 3.76 21.64
CA ASP A 128 -0.17 2.85 22.41
C ASP A 128 1.08 3.58 22.92
N LEU A 129 1.76 4.35 22.07
CA LEU A 129 2.92 5.17 22.45
C LEU A 129 2.56 6.23 23.50
N ASP A 130 1.40 6.89 23.37
CA ASP A 130 0.89 7.87 24.35
C ASP A 130 0.65 7.27 25.74
N SER A 131 0.34 5.97 25.80
CA SER A 131 0.07 5.28 27.06
C SER A 131 1.33 4.83 27.81
N ARG A 132 2.51 4.92 27.17
CA ARG A 132 3.79 4.41 27.68
C ARG A 132 4.63 5.52 28.28
N THR A 133 5.52 5.14 29.20
CA THR A 133 6.62 6.02 29.62
C THR A 133 7.68 6.01 28.53
N LEU A 134 7.84 7.12 27.81
CA LEU A 134 8.78 7.26 26.70
C LEU A 134 10.08 7.94 27.15
N SER A 135 11.18 7.59 26.48
CA SER A 135 12.39 8.42 26.50
C SER A 135 12.15 9.75 25.77
N GLU A 136 13.01 10.74 25.99
CA GLU A 136 12.93 12.04 25.29
C GLU A 136 12.95 11.89 23.76
N ALA A 137 13.82 11.00 23.24
CA ALA A 137 13.89 10.70 21.82
C ALA A 137 12.57 10.10 21.28
N GLN A 138 12.00 9.12 22.00
CA GLN A 138 10.71 8.51 21.65
C GLN A 138 9.54 9.50 21.75
N GLY A 139 9.58 10.42 22.71
CA GLY A 139 8.61 11.50 22.84
C GLY A 139 8.63 12.44 21.62
N ASN A 140 9.83 12.82 21.14
CA ASN A 140 9.96 13.64 19.94
C ASN A 140 9.43 12.93 18.68
N ILE A 141 9.67 11.62 18.56
CA ILE A 141 9.11 10.81 17.46
C ILE A 141 7.59 10.81 17.51
N LEU A 142 7.00 10.60 18.69
CA LEU A 142 5.55 10.61 18.85
C LEU A 142 4.92 11.95 18.46
N VAL A 143 5.56 13.07 18.81
CA VAL A 143 5.09 14.41 18.41
C VAL A 143 5.05 14.56 16.90
N GLU A 144 6.11 14.15 16.19
CA GLU A 144 6.14 14.25 14.73
C GLU A 144 5.19 13.24 14.07
N MET A 145 5.02 12.04 14.63
CA MET A 145 4.01 11.08 14.17
C MET A 145 2.58 11.66 14.23
N LYS A 146 2.23 12.36 15.33
CA LYS A 146 0.93 13.02 15.46
C LYS A 146 0.71 14.09 14.41
N LYS A 147 1.74 14.89 14.13
CA LYS A 147 1.70 15.90 13.07
C LYS A 147 1.49 15.27 11.69
N LEU A 148 2.24 14.21 11.37
CA LEU A 148 2.06 13.47 10.10
C LEU A 148 0.65 12.86 10.01
N PHE A 149 0.12 12.36 11.12
CA PHE A 149 -1.25 11.83 11.18
C PHE A 149 -2.31 12.91 10.89
N GLU A 150 -2.17 14.11 11.44
CA GLU A 150 -3.05 15.26 11.15
C GLU A 150 -2.97 15.70 9.68
N GLU A 151 -1.79 15.60 9.08
CA GLU A 151 -1.55 15.82 7.65
C GLU A 151 -2.03 14.66 6.76
N LYS A 152 -2.61 13.60 7.35
CA LYS A 152 -3.03 12.35 6.68
C LYS A 152 -1.89 11.57 6.00
N LYS A 153 -0.66 11.80 6.44
CA LYS A 153 0.58 11.14 5.98
C LYS A 153 0.86 9.89 6.81
N TYR A 154 -0.05 8.92 6.71
CA TYR A 154 -0.04 7.73 7.57
C TYR A 154 1.17 6.83 7.30
N SER A 155 1.55 6.68 6.03
CA SER A 155 2.70 5.89 5.60
C SER A 155 4.01 6.45 6.18
N GLU A 156 4.17 7.78 6.15
CA GLU A 156 5.33 8.48 6.70
C GLU A 156 5.37 8.41 8.23
N ALA A 157 4.22 8.47 8.89
CA ALA A 157 4.14 8.30 10.35
C ALA A 157 4.62 6.90 10.76
N LEU A 158 4.20 5.85 10.03
CA LEU A 158 4.65 4.48 10.26
C LEU A 158 6.14 4.30 9.94
N GLU A 159 6.63 4.89 8.86
CA GLU A 159 8.06 4.88 8.51
C GLU A 159 8.90 5.50 9.63
N LEU A 160 8.47 6.64 10.15
CA LEU A 160 9.16 7.36 11.22
C LEU A 160 9.29 6.50 12.47
N TYR A 161 8.23 5.78 12.85
CA TYR A 161 8.28 4.81 13.95
C TYR A 161 9.30 3.69 13.69
N LEU A 162 9.27 3.07 12.51
CA LEU A 162 10.12 1.92 12.19
C LEU A 162 11.61 2.24 12.12
N VAL A 163 11.97 3.44 11.66
CA VAL A 163 13.38 3.86 11.55
C VAL A 163 14.00 4.19 12.91
N ASN A 164 13.17 4.43 13.92
CA ASN A 164 13.61 4.89 15.23
C ASN A 164 13.21 3.96 16.39
N GLN A 165 13.03 2.65 16.10
CA GLN A 165 12.92 1.62 17.14
C GLN A 165 14.26 1.32 17.82
#